data_AF-A0AAW3MYU6-F1
#
_entry.id   AF-A0AAW3MYU6-F1
#
_cell.length_a   1.000
_cell.length_b   1.000
_cell.length_c   1.000
_cell.angle_alpha   90.00
_cell.angle_beta   90.00
_cell.angle_gamma   90.00
#
_symmetry.space_group_name_H-M   'P 1'
#
loop_
_entity.id
_entity.type
_entity.pdbx_description
1 polymer ?
#
loop_
_entity_poly.entity_id
_entity_poly.type
_entity_poly.pdbx_seq_one_letter_code
_entity_poly.pdbx_strand_id
1 'polypeptide(L)'
;MYRDGDNHKEVLSEVVSGAISQEQVAQISEHLEDGIFLIAEQVGLPTPSFLYCGKYRWPTKSDHVFTTWLDFEEAQEDGLSSPAAEAMLTDKAPTLDLNIDTLVARILSAKWDAKPEWTRMRAAGRNYNPFSGGATCDGPSVRRM
;
A
#
# COMPACT_ATOMS: atom_id res chain seq x y z
N MET A 1 -5.50 -1.72 1.02
CA MET A 1 -6.10 -2.63 0.04
C MET A 1 -5.77 -2.19 -1.37
N TYR A 2 -5.52 -3.13 -2.27
CA TYR A 2 -5.50 -2.91 -3.72
C TYR A 2 -6.80 -3.41 -4.35
N ARG A 3 -7.32 -2.71 -5.36
CA ARG A 3 -8.50 -3.09 -6.15
C ARG A 3 -8.26 -2.68 -7.60
N ASP A 4 -8.27 -3.61 -8.55
CA ASP A 4 -8.12 -3.27 -9.97
C ASP A 4 -9.44 -2.84 -10.63
N GLY A 5 -9.38 -2.46 -11.91
CA GLY A 5 -10.54 -2.08 -12.71
C GLY A 5 -11.54 -3.20 -13.00
N ASP A 6 -11.17 -4.47 -12.76
CA ASP A 6 -12.05 -5.64 -12.87
C ASP A 6 -12.56 -6.11 -11.49
N ASN A 7 -12.31 -5.31 -10.43
CA ASN A 7 -12.71 -5.54 -9.04
C ASN A 7 -12.02 -6.74 -8.35
N HIS A 8 -10.85 -7.16 -8.82
CA HIS A 8 -9.99 -8.08 -8.06
C HIS A 8 -9.30 -7.33 -6.92
N LYS A 9 -9.34 -7.90 -5.71
CA LYS A 9 -8.85 -7.26 -4.48
C LYS A 9 -7.77 -8.08 -3.79
N GLU A 10 -6.75 -7.38 -3.28
CA GLU A 10 -5.76 -7.92 -2.35
C GLU A 10 -5.56 -6.97 -1.17
N VAL A 11 -5.32 -7.55 0.00
CA VAL A 11 -5.18 -6.81 1.25
C VAL A 11 -3.89 -7.22 1.93
N LEU A 12 -3.14 -6.22 2.40
CA LEU A 12 -2.03 -6.39 3.33
C LEU A 12 -2.32 -5.56 4.57
N SER A 13 -1.88 -6.08 5.71
CA SER A 13 -1.95 -5.39 7.00
C SER A 13 -0.56 -5.41 7.61
N GLU A 14 -0.03 -4.23 7.87
CA GLU A 14 1.31 -4.04 8.44
C GLU A 14 1.19 -3.25 9.74
N VAL A 15 2.11 -3.52 10.66
CA VAL A 15 2.20 -2.82 11.94
C VAL A 15 3.53 -2.06 11.97
N VAL A 16 3.46 -0.75 12.14
CA VAL A 16 4.62 0.14 12.33
C VAL A 16 4.76 0.50 13.81
N SER A 17 5.97 0.79 14.27
CA SER A 17 6.18 1.16 15.68
C SER A 17 5.75 2.61 15.98
N GLY A 18 5.21 2.86 17.17
CA GLY A 18 4.81 4.19 17.64
C GLY A 18 3.30 4.30 17.81
N ALA A 19 2.82 5.50 18.17
CA ALA A 19 1.40 5.78 18.31
C ALA A 19 1.04 6.98 17.43
N ILE A 20 0.09 6.78 16.52
CA ILE A 20 -0.41 7.87 15.67
C ILE A 20 -1.28 8.83 16.51
N SER A 21 -1.13 10.14 16.30
CA SER A 21 -2.01 11.14 16.90
C SER A 21 -3.15 11.53 15.95
N GLN A 22 -4.23 12.11 16.48
CA GLN A 22 -5.33 12.59 15.65
C GLN A 22 -4.89 13.72 14.71
N GLU A 23 -3.94 14.56 15.13
CA GLU A 23 -3.35 15.60 14.28
C GLU A 23 -2.60 14.98 13.10
N GLN A 24 -1.84 13.90 13.32
CA GLN A 24 -1.16 13.18 12.23
C GLN A 24 -2.17 12.55 11.27
N VAL A 25 -3.27 11.97 11.78
CA VAL A 25 -4.35 11.42 10.94
C VAL A 25 -4.95 12.49 10.03
N ALA A 26 -5.27 13.67 10.59
CA ALA A 26 -5.81 14.79 9.82
C ALA A 26 -4.83 15.24 8.72
N GLN A 27 -3.54 15.37 9.05
CA GLN A 27 -2.51 15.74 8.09
C GLN A 27 -2.33 14.69 6.97
N ILE A 28 -2.38 13.39 7.32
CA ILE A 28 -2.32 12.31 6.34
C ILE A 28 -3.47 12.44 5.34
N SER A 29 -4.70 12.64 5.83
CA SER A 29 -5.89 12.73 4.97
C SER A 29 -5.76 13.78 3.87
N GLU A 30 -5.11 14.91 4.16
CA GLU A 30 -4.92 16.02 3.21
C GLU A 30 -3.85 15.72 2.13
N HIS A 31 -3.01 14.71 2.34
CA HIS A 31 -1.89 14.36 1.45
C HIS A 31 -2.10 13.03 0.70
N LEU A 32 -3.13 12.27 1.04
CA LEU A 32 -3.57 11.13 0.25
C LEU A 32 -4.27 11.61 -1.03
N GLU A 33 -4.06 10.90 -2.15
CA GLU A 33 -4.78 11.15 -3.40
C GLU A 33 -6.27 10.81 -3.18
N ASP A 34 -7.16 11.74 -3.51
CA ASP A 34 -8.59 11.70 -3.17
C ASP A 34 -8.89 11.38 -1.69
N GLY A 35 -7.96 11.68 -0.78
CA GLY A 35 -8.12 11.46 0.65
C GLY A 35 -7.95 10.01 1.14
N ILE A 36 -7.79 9.04 0.23
CA ILE A 36 -7.72 7.60 0.60
C ILE A 36 -6.64 6.80 -0.14
N PHE A 37 -6.13 7.30 -1.26
CA PHE A 37 -5.18 6.57 -2.10
C PHE A 37 -3.74 7.01 -1.87
N LEU A 38 -2.83 6.04 -1.96
CA LEU A 38 -1.39 6.27 -1.93
C LEU A 38 -0.64 5.30 -2.85
N ILE A 39 0.63 5.59 -3.13
CA ILE A 39 1.55 4.62 -3.72
C ILE A 39 2.41 4.04 -2.60
N ALA A 40 2.06 2.83 -2.13
CA ALA A 40 2.63 2.19 -0.92
C ALA A 40 4.17 2.21 -0.89
N GLU A 41 4.81 1.81 -1.98
CA GLU A 41 6.27 1.78 -2.08
C GLU A 41 6.93 3.13 -1.79
N GLN A 42 6.31 4.26 -2.17
CA GLN A 42 6.90 5.59 -2.01
C GLN A 42 6.96 6.06 -0.56
N VAL A 43 6.19 5.44 0.32
CA VAL A 43 6.20 5.69 1.77
C VAL A 43 6.86 4.56 2.55
N GLY A 44 7.38 3.55 1.86
CA GLY A 44 8.05 2.38 2.44
C GLY A 44 7.08 1.33 2.97
N LEU A 45 5.85 1.30 2.46
CA LEU A 45 4.88 0.24 2.69
C LEU A 45 4.90 -0.77 1.54
N PRO A 46 4.60 -2.05 1.80
CA PRO A 46 4.50 -3.04 0.74
C PRO A 46 3.26 -2.78 -0.14
N THR A 47 3.41 -2.95 -1.46
CA THR A 47 2.30 -2.80 -2.42
C THR A 47 1.49 -4.09 -2.53
N PRO A 48 0.20 -4.12 -2.15
CA PRO A 48 -0.60 -5.36 -2.11
C PRO A 48 -0.77 -6.06 -3.46
N SER A 49 -0.79 -5.31 -4.58
CA SER A 49 -0.92 -5.90 -5.91
C SER A 49 0.21 -6.86 -6.28
N PHE A 50 1.37 -6.80 -5.62
CA PHE A 50 2.44 -7.78 -5.80
C PHE A 50 2.07 -9.18 -5.34
N LEU A 51 1.02 -9.35 -4.51
CA LEU A 51 0.48 -10.67 -4.17
C LEU A 51 -0.07 -11.43 -5.39
N TYR A 52 -0.33 -10.74 -6.50
CA TYR A 52 -0.73 -11.35 -7.77
C TYR A 52 0.44 -11.85 -8.61
N CYS A 53 1.64 -11.37 -8.31
CA CYS A 53 2.83 -11.75 -9.04
C CYS A 53 3.01 -13.27 -9.03
N GLY A 54 3.15 -13.87 -10.21
CA GLY A 54 3.36 -15.31 -10.37
C GLY A 54 2.10 -16.18 -10.29
N LYS A 55 1.00 -15.67 -9.68
CA LYS A 55 -0.29 -16.39 -9.62
C LYS A 55 -1.06 -16.31 -10.93
N TYR A 56 -0.94 -15.20 -11.64
CA TYR A 56 -1.58 -14.96 -12.93
C TYR A 56 -0.83 -13.89 -13.72
N ARG A 57 -1.30 -13.61 -14.94
CA ARG A 57 -0.75 -12.55 -15.78
C ARG A 57 -1.02 -11.19 -15.13
N TRP A 58 -0.01 -10.62 -14.50
CA TRP A 58 -0.04 -9.33 -13.82
C TRP A 58 1.26 -8.56 -14.10
N PRO A 59 1.25 -7.22 -14.19
CA PRO A 59 0.06 -6.38 -14.25
C PRO A 59 -0.60 -6.41 -15.65
N THR A 60 -1.90 -6.15 -15.67
CA THR A 60 -2.78 -6.03 -16.82
C THR A 60 -3.09 -4.57 -17.15
N LYS A 61 -4.00 -4.34 -18.10
CA LYS A 61 -4.52 -3.00 -18.42
C LYS A 61 -5.50 -2.46 -17.37
N SER A 62 -6.08 -3.34 -16.56
CA SER A 62 -7.05 -3.00 -15.52
C SER A 62 -6.33 -2.62 -14.22
N ASP A 63 -5.05 -2.95 -14.10
CA ASP A 63 -4.24 -2.63 -12.93
C ASP A 63 -3.88 -1.15 -12.84
N HIS A 64 -3.56 -0.70 -11.62
CA HIS A 64 -3.00 0.61 -11.33
C HIS A 64 -1.99 0.54 -10.17
N VAL A 65 -1.38 1.68 -9.84
CA VAL A 65 -0.35 1.78 -8.80
C VAL A 65 -0.91 2.11 -7.41
N PHE A 66 -2.11 2.69 -7.37
CA PHE A 66 -2.70 3.17 -6.13
C PHE A 66 -3.15 2.03 -5.22
N THR A 67 -2.96 2.23 -3.92
CA THR A 67 -3.43 1.40 -2.82
C THR A 67 -4.31 2.27 -1.95
N THR A 68 -5.48 1.76 -1.59
CA THR A 68 -6.40 2.39 -0.65
C THR A 68 -5.97 2.12 0.79
N TRP A 69 -5.93 3.14 1.64
CA TRP A 69 -5.84 2.96 3.07
C TRP A 69 -7.24 2.70 3.64
N LEU A 70 -7.48 1.48 4.14
CA LEU A 70 -8.82 1.02 4.52
C LEU A 70 -9.47 1.89 5.60
N ASP A 71 -8.75 2.27 6.65
CA ASP A 71 -9.29 3.12 7.73
C ASP A 71 -9.83 4.47 7.19
N PHE A 72 -9.19 5.03 6.17
CA PHE A 72 -9.64 6.28 5.54
C PHE A 72 -10.83 6.05 4.58
N GLU A 73 -10.84 4.94 3.84
CA GLU A 73 -11.98 4.55 3.01
C GLU A 73 -13.24 4.33 3.86
N GLU A 74 -13.13 3.57 4.95
CA GLU A 74 -14.23 3.31 5.88
C GLU A 74 -14.76 4.61 6.51
N ALA A 75 -13.86 5.50 6.96
CA ALA A 75 -14.25 6.81 7.47
C ALA A 75 -15.02 7.64 6.43
N GLN A 76 -14.58 7.64 5.17
CA GLN A 76 -15.26 8.36 4.10
C GLN A 76 -16.64 7.76 3.76
N GLU A 77 -16.77 6.44 3.76
CA GLU A 77 -18.05 5.74 3.58
C GLU A 77 -19.06 6.08 4.70
N ASP A 78 -18.57 6.28 5.92
CA ASP A 78 -19.35 6.72 7.08
C ASP A 78 -19.62 8.25 7.09
N GLY A 79 -19.14 8.98 6.09
CA GLY A 79 -19.32 10.43 5.98
C GLY A 79 -18.43 11.26 6.92
N LEU A 80 -17.35 10.66 7.43
CA LEU A 80 -16.33 11.31 8.25
C LEU A 80 -15.19 11.84 7.36
N SER A 81 -14.49 12.87 7.85
CA SER A 81 -13.33 13.42 7.15
C SER A 81 -12.08 12.56 7.28
N SER A 82 -11.97 11.80 8.38
CA SER A 82 -10.82 10.97 8.70
C SER A 82 -11.18 9.96 9.80
N PRO A 83 -10.46 8.83 9.92
CA PRO A 83 -10.66 7.89 11.02
C PRO A 83 -10.27 8.50 12.38
N ALA A 84 -10.71 7.85 13.45
CA ALA A 84 -10.22 8.14 14.80
C ALA A 84 -8.85 7.48 15.00
N ALA A 85 -7.88 8.21 15.53
CA ALA A 85 -6.52 7.70 15.76
C ALA A 85 -6.52 6.44 16.64
N GLU A 86 -7.39 6.39 17.65
CA GLU A 86 -7.51 5.25 18.56
C GLU A 86 -7.91 3.95 17.85
N ALA A 87 -8.68 4.04 16.77
CA ALA A 87 -9.08 2.88 15.98
C ALA A 87 -7.92 2.30 15.14
N MET A 88 -6.86 3.09 14.92
CA MET A 88 -5.67 2.70 14.16
C MET A 88 -4.53 2.17 15.05
N LEU A 89 -4.72 2.11 16.36
CA LEU A 89 -3.72 1.61 17.32
C LEU A 89 -3.85 0.09 17.53
N THR A 90 -2.72 -0.56 17.83
CA THR A 90 -2.69 -1.99 18.12
C THR A 90 -1.56 -2.34 19.09
N ASP A 91 -1.77 -3.38 19.90
CA ASP A 91 -0.75 -3.95 20.80
C ASP A 91 0.13 -5.02 20.12
N LYS A 92 -0.07 -5.26 18.81
CA LYS A 92 0.74 -6.22 18.05
C LYS A 92 2.16 -5.71 17.87
N ALA A 93 3.13 -6.63 17.81
CA ALA A 93 4.50 -6.28 17.50
C ALA A 93 4.63 -5.71 16.07
N PRO A 94 5.53 -4.73 15.84
CA PRO A 94 5.81 -4.21 14.49
C PRO A 94 6.19 -5.31 13.50
N THR A 95 5.63 -5.26 12.30
CA THR A 95 5.95 -6.17 11.18
C THR A 95 6.98 -5.59 10.22
N LEU A 96 7.19 -4.27 10.30
CA LEU A 96 8.13 -3.51 9.48
C LEU A 96 9.17 -2.81 10.35
N ASP A 97 10.38 -2.66 9.82
CA ASP A 97 11.37 -1.71 10.33
C ASP A 97 11.02 -0.29 9.84
N LEU A 98 9.89 0.21 10.34
CA LEU A 98 9.33 1.51 10.03
C LEU A 98 8.56 2.00 11.27
N ASN A 99 8.75 3.28 11.62
CA ASN A 99 7.98 3.93 12.67
C ASN A 99 6.94 4.91 12.09
N ILE A 100 5.92 5.22 12.89
CA ILE A 100 4.79 6.04 12.47
C ILE A 100 5.21 7.47 12.08
N ASP A 101 6.13 8.10 12.82
CA ASP A 101 6.59 9.46 12.52
C ASP A 101 7.29 9.53 11.16
N THR A 102 8.07 8.50 10.83
CA THR A 102 8.74 8.37 9.53
C THR A 102 7.72 8.12 8.42
N LEU A 103 6.72 7.26 8.65
CA LEU A 103 5.65 7.01 7.70
C LEU A 103 4.87 8.31 7.41
N VAL A 104 4.44 9.02 8.46
CA VAL A 104 3.77 10.32 8.35
C VAL A 104 4.63 11.31 7.58
N ALA A 105 5.90 11.50 7.96
CA ALA A 105 6.80 12.42 7.27
C ALA A 105 6.95 12.11 5.77
N ARG A 106 7.00 10.82 5.40
CA ARG A 106 7.05 10.38 4.00
C ARG A 106 5.75 10.68 3.26
N ILE A 107 4.60 10.45 3.88
CA ILE A 107 3.29 10.78 3.29
C ILE A 107 3.17 12.29 3.05
N LEU A 108 3.48 13.11 4.06
CA LEU A 108 3.40 14.58 3.95
C LEU A 108 4.37 15.15 2.90
N SER A 109 5.46 14.44 2.62
CA SER A 109 6.44 14.83 1.60
C SER A 109 6.17 14.21 0.23
N ALA A 110 5.19 13.30 0.13
CA ALA A 110 4.97 12.53 -1.08
C ALA A 110 4.45 13.42 -2.22
N LYS A 111 5.01 13.19 -3.41
CA LYS A 111 4.43 13.65 -4.67
C LYS A 111 4.21 12.40 -5.50
N TRP A 112 2.98 11.90 -5.49
CA TRP A 112 2.65 10.59 -6.05
C TRP A 112 3.06 10.49 -7.51
N ASP A 113 4.10 9.70 -7.80
CA ASP A 113 4.56 9.43 -9.16
C ASP A 113 4.24 7.99 -9.56
N ALA A 114 3.27 7.80 -10.44
CA ALA A 114 2.89 6.47 -10.88
C ALA A 114 3.97 5.76 -11.73
N LYS A 115 4.88 6.50 -12.38
CA LYS A 115 5.78 5.92 -13.39
C LYS A 115 6.82 4.96 -12.80
N PRO A 116 7.53 5.28 -11.69
CA PRO A 116 8.42 4.34 -11.02
C PRO A 116 7.71 3.07 -10.58
N GLU A 117 6.52 3.19 -10.00
CA GLU A 117 5.79 2.02 -9.49
C GLU A 117 5.29 1.13 -10.62
N TRP A 118 4.77 1.71 -11.71
CA TRP A 118 4.46 0.96 -12.93
C TRP A 118 5.67 0.21 -13.49
N THR A 119 6.85 0.83 -13.45
CA THR A 119 8.09 0.20 -13.92
C THR A 119 8.43 -1.01 -13.05
N ARG A 120 8.29 -0.89 -11.73
CA ARG A 120 8.52 -1.97 -10.77
C ARG A 120 7.53 -3.12 -10.94
N MET A 121 6.23 -2.82 -11.04
CA MET A 121 5.17 -3.81 -11.26
C MET A 121 5.38 -4.58 -12.57
N ARG A 122 5.63 -3.87 -13.69
CA ARG A 122 5.92 -4.51 -14.98
C ARG A 122 7.17 -5.37 -14.95
N ALA A 123 8.21 -4.92 -14.24
CA ALA A 123 9.44 -5.69 -14.10
C ALA A 123 9.20 -7.02 -13.38
N ALA A 124 8.44 -7.01 -12.28
CA ALA A 124 8.08 -8.21 -11.53
C ALA A 124 7.14 -9.13 -12.32
N GLY A 125 6.16 -8.56 -13.02
CA GLY A 125 5.20 -9.28 -13.84
C GLY A 125 5.79 -10.05 -15.03
N ARG A 126 6.94 -9.62 -15.56
CA ARG A 126 7.65 -10.31 -16.66
C ARG A 126 8.07 -11.73 -16.33
N ASN A 127 8.14 -12.08 -15.05
CA ASN A 127 8.54 -13.42 -14.63
C ASN A 127 7.39 -14.44 -14.75
N TYR A 128 6.14 -14.03 -15.00
CA TYR A 128 5.02 -14.96 -15.13
C TYR A 128 5.22 -15.99 -16.27
N ASN A 129 5.26 -17.28 -15.90
CA ASN A 129 5.28 -18.40 -16.84
C ASN A 129 3.99 -19.23 -16.71
N PRO A 130 3.10 -19.22 -17.72
CA PRO A 130 1.83 -19.96 -17.68
C PRO A 130 2.00 -21.49 -17.79
N PHE A 131 3.16 -21.97 -18.25
CA PHE A 131 3.42 -23.39 -18.47
C PHE A 131 4.10 -24.07 -17.26
N SER A 132 4.59 -23.31 -16.29
CA SER A 132 5.18 -23.85 -15.05
C SER A 132 4.21 -23.91 -13.87
N GLY A 133 2.94 -23.55 -14.06
CA GLY A 133 1.98 -23.40 -12.95
C GLY A 133 2.23 -22.15 -12.09
N GLY A 134 2.87 -21.13 -12.67
CA GLY A 134 3.33 -19.92 -11.99
C GLY A 134 4.86 -19.88 -11.89
N ALA A 135 5.46 -18.70 -11.97
CA ALA A 135 6.87 -18.52 -11.65
C ALA A 135 6.98 -17.80 -10.31
N THR A 136 8.01 -18.15 -9.54
CA THR A 136 8.35 -17.48 -8.30
C THR A 136 8.79 -16.05 -8.60
N CYS A 137 8.07 -15.09 -8.04
CA CYS A 137 8.58 -13.74 -7.96
C CYS A 137 9.55 -13.70 -6.79
N ASP A 138 10.83 -13.43 -7.07
CA ASP A 138 11.63 -12.71 -6.08
C ASP A 138 10.99 -11.33 -5.97
N GLY A 139 9.97 -11.21 -5.12
CA GLY A 139 9.54 -9.91 -4.62
C GLY A 139 10.75 -9.16 -4.05
N PRO A 140 10.68 -7.83 -3.86
CA PRO A 140 11.80 -7.11 -3.26
C PRO A 140 12.21 -7.85 -2.00
N SER A 141 13.42 -8.42 -2.03
CA SER A 141 14.01 -9.03 -0.86
C SER A 141 14.17 -7.88 0.11
N VAL A 142 13.32 -7.86 1.14
CA VAL A 142 13.57 -7.08 2.34
C VAL A 142 14.91 -7.62 2.85
N ARG A 143 16.00 -6.99 2.45
CA ARG A 143 17.31 -7.25 3.03
C ARG A 143 17.17 -6.85 4.49
N ARG A 144 16.93 -7.85 5.34
CA ARG A 144 17.24 -7.75 6.76
C ARG A 144 18.76 -7.52 6.82
N MET A 145 19.16 -6.28 7.02
CA MET A 145 20.50 -5.98 7.57
C MET A 145 20.43 -6.15 9.08
#